data_AF-A0A418MG80-F1
#
_entry.id   AF-A0A418MG80-F1
#
_cell.length_a   1.000
_cell.length_b   1.000
_cell.length_c   1.000
_cell.angle_alpha   90.00
_cell.angle_beta   90.00
_cell.angle_gamma   90.00
#
_symmetry.space_group_name_H-M   'P 1'
#
loop_
_entity.id
_entity.type
_entity.pdbx_description
1 polymer ?
#
loop_
_entity_poly.entity_id
_entity_poly.type
_entity_poly.pdbx_seq_one_letter_code
_entity_poly.pdbx_strand_id
1 'polypeptide(L)'
;MERPAGELLFQFTFIVTHMMLQPKKEAKNGFACDKMSSTDFASNAVKLQIAMLAYHFNNWFRRLCLPEKMKSARMETLRTKLVKIAGKLVYSGRYWTWKLCSSCVNQKEFIQTIHNVTRLPRFG
;
A
#
# COMPACT_ATOMS: atom_id res chain seq x y z
N MET A 1 34.69 -9.92 20.80
CA MET A 1 34.94 -8.47 20.75
C MET A 1 33.63 -7.80 21.15
N GLU A 2 33.43 -7.64 22.45
CA GLU A 2 32.20 -7.09 23.04
C GLU A 2 32.22 -5.57 22.87
N ARG A 3 31.13 -5.00 22.34
CA ARG A 3 31.00 -3.54 22.19
C ARG A 3 30.34 -2.95 23.43
N PRO A 4 30.85 -1.83 23.97
CA PRO A 4 30.43 -1.30 25.27
C PRO A 4 29.06 -0.61 25.20
N ALA A 5 28.32 -0.72 26.29
CA ALA A 5 27.04 -0.07 26.53
C ALA A 5 27.25 1.43 26.78
N GLY A 6 26.60 2.31 26.01
CA GLY A 6 26.71 3.76 26.27
C GLY A 6 26.17 4.75 25.26
N GLU A 7 25.75 4.37 24.04
CA GLU A 7 25.20 5.36 23.08
C GLU A 7 23.69 5.16 22.87
N LEU A 8 22.91 5.95 23.61
CA LEU A 8 21.52 6.26 23.29
C LEU A 8 21.50 7.11 22.02
N LEU A 9 20.70 6.72 21.03
CA LEU A 9 19.76 7.55 20.23
C LEU A 9 19.56 6.97 18.83
N PHE A 10 18.53 6.14 18.67
CA PHE A 10 17.50 6.32 17.64
C PHE A 10 16.29 5.48 18.07
N GLN A 11 15.47 6.05 18.97
CA GLN A 11 14.12 5.57 19.21
C GLN A 11 13.28 5.81 17.94
N PHE A 12 13.20 4.81 17.06
CA PHE A 12 12.04 4.69 16.18
C PHE A 12 10.99 3.82 16.87
N THR A 13 10.55 4.28 18.04
CA THR A 13 9.41 3.73 18.77
C THR A 13 8.12 4.27 18.13
N PHE A 14 7.91 4.02 16.84
CA PHE A 14 6.63 4.29 16.19
C PHE A 14 6.02 2.96 15.76
N ILE A 15 5.15 2.44 16.63
CA ILE A 15 4.10 1.45 16.29
C ILE A 15 4.67 0.20 15.58
N VAL A 16 5.74 -0.38 16.11
CA VAL A 16 6.21 -1.71 15.67
C VAL A 16 5.81 -2.79 16.68
N THR A 17 4.61 -2.66 17.25
CA THR A 17 4.04 -3.65 18.20
C THR A 17 3.69 -5.00 17.55
N HIS A 18 3.97 -5.19 16.26
CA HIS A 18 3.83 -6.48 15.56
C HIS A 18 5.14 -6.99 14.92
N MET A 19 6.31 -6.60 15.44
CA MET A 19 7.61 -7.14 14.99
C MET A 19 7.84 -8.63 15.31
N MET A 20 6.85 -9.33 15.89
CA MET A 20 6.86 -10.79 16.05
C MET A 20 6.06 -11.53 14.98
N LEU A 21 5.39 -10.83 14.06
CA LEU A 21 4.80 -11.47 12.88
C LEU A 21 5.89 -11.63 11.83
N GLN A 22 6.25 -12.87 11.50
CA GLN A 22 7.04 -13.15 10.31
C GLN A 22 6.41 -12.40 9.11
N PRO A 23 7.21 -11.75 8.23
CA PRO A 23 6.68 -11.10 7.05
C PRO A 23 5.90 -12.14 6.24
N LYS A 24 4.56 -12.03 6.29
CA LYS A 24 3.64 -12.85 5.51
C LYS A 24 4.09 -12.81 4.05
N LYS A 25 3.90 -13.89 3.28
CA LYS A 25 4.33 -13.99 1.87
C LYS A 25 3.93 -12.77 1.03
N GLU A 26 2.84 -12.10 1.37
CA GLU A 26 2.38 -10.86 0.73
C GLU A 26 3.30 -9.65 0.99
N ALA A 27 3.89 -9.50 2.18
CA ALA A 27 4.83 -8.41 2.46
C ALA A 27 6.12 -8.56 1.63
N LYS A 28 6.67 -9.79 1.57
CA LYS A 28 7.85 -10.08 0.73
C LYS A 28 7.54 -9.86 -0.75
N ASN A 29 6.57 -10.57 -1.31
CA ASN A 29 6.32 -10.55 -2.75
C ASN A 29 5.58 -9.30 -3.23
N GLY A 30 4.70 -8.74 -2.40
CA GLY A 30 3.86 -7.60 -2.74
C GLY A 30 4.55 -6.26 -2.55
N PHE A 31 5.46 -6.16 -1.57
CA PHE A 31 6.12 -4.91 -1.14
C PHE A 31 7.65 -4.99 -1.14
N ALA A 32 8.24 -6.09 -1.62
CA ALA A 32 9.69 -6.27 -1.77
C ALA A 32 10.47 -6.09 -0.46
N CYS A 33 9.88 -6.48 0.68
CA CYS A 33 10.52 -6.39 2.00
C CYS A 33 11.76 -7.29 2.15
N ASP A 34 12.06 -8.14 1.17
CA ASP A 34 13.24 -9.00 1.08
C ASP A 34 14.32 -8.43 0.15
N LYS A 35 14.02 -7.38 -0.62
CA LYS A 35 14.94 -6.78 -1.60
C LYS A 35 15.58 -5.50 -1.07
N MET A 36 16.43 -5.65 -0.06
CA MET A 36 17.29 -4.57 0.46
C MET A 36 18.73 -4.83 0.03
N SER A 37 19.16 -4.19 -1.05
CA SER A 37 20.47 -4.41 -1.66
C SER A 37 21.47 -3.28 -1.39
N SER A 38 21.16 -2.33 -0.50
CA SER A 38 22.11 -1.25 -0.19
C SER A 38 23.23 -1.77 0.72
N THR A 39 24.43 -1.26 0.51
CA THR A 39 25.59 -1.53 1.37
C THR A 39 25.45 -0.87 2.75
N ASP A 40 24.71 0.24 2.82
CA ASP A 40 24.42 0.95 4.07
C ASP A 40 23.19 0.38 4.80
N PHE A 41 23.38 0.08 6.09
CA PHE A 41 22.35 -0.48 6.97
C PHE A 41 21.24 0.54 7.25
N ALA A 42 21.57 1.82 7.44
CA ALA A 42 20.57 2.86 7.71
C ALA A 42 19.62 3.03 6.52
N SER A 43 20.18 3.05 5.31
CA SER A 43 19.40 3.08 4.05
C SER A 43 18.45 1.88 3.93
N ASN A 44 18.89 0.67 4.31
CA ASN A 44 18.03 -0.52 4.30
C ASN A 44 16.92 -0.45 5.35
N ALA A 45 17.21 0.06 6.56
CA ALA A 45 16.22 0.25 7.60
C ALA A 45 15.11 1.21 7.17
N VAL A 46 15.45 2.33 6.53
CA VAL A 46 14.47 3.29 5.98
C VAL A 46 13.64 2.64 4.86
N LYS A 47 14.26 1.89 3.94
CA LYS A 47 13.54 1.15 2.89
C LYS A 47 12.53 0.16 3.47
N LEU A 48 12.91 -0.56 4.52
CA LEU A 48 12.01 -1.47 5.22
C LEU A 48 10.83 -0.73 5.87
N GLN A 49 11.09 0.39 6.55
CA GLN A 49 10.03 1.19 7.18
C GLN A 49 9.01 1.68 6.15
N ILE A 50 9.46 2.18 5.00
CA ILE A 50 8.59 2.61 3.90
C ILE A 50 7.77 1.43 3.36
N ALA A 51 8.40 0.27 3.16
CA ALA A 51 7.71 -0.93 2.67
C ALA A 51 6.63 -1.41 3.65
N MET A 52 6.90 -1.35 4.96
CA MET A 52 5.93 -1.70 6.00
C MET A 52 4.79 -0.71 6.08
N LEU A 53 5.08 0.59 5.95
CA LEU A 53 4.07 1.63 5.89
C LEU A 53 3.14 1.41 4.69
N ALA A 54 3.70 1.12 3.51
CA ALA A 54 2.94 0.79 2.30
C ALA A 54 2.06 -0.47 2.49
N TYR A 55 2.57 -1.50 3.18
CA TYR A 55 1.81 -2.69 3.52
C TYR A 55 0.59 -2.37 4.41
N HIS A 56 0.79 -1.55 5.44
CA HIS A 56 -0.30 -1.11 6.32
C HIS A 56 -1.34 -0.27 5.58
N PHE A 57 -0.90 0.69 4.75
CA PHE A 57 -1.80 1.46 3.91
C PHE A 57 -2.64 0.58 2.98
N ASN A 58 -2.02 -0.42 2.35
CA ASN A 58 -2.76 -1.34 1.50
C ASN A 58 -3.77 -2.17 2.31
N ASN A 59 -3.44 -2.62 3.53
CA ASN A 59 -4.39 -3.33 4.38
C ASN A 59 -5.60 -2.46 4.74
N TRP A 60 -5.40 -1.19 5.07
CA TRP A 60 -6.49 -0.24 5.31
C TRP A 60 -7.30 0.03 4.05
N PHE A 61 -6.64 0.26 2.92
CA PHE A 61 -7.27 0.43 1.62
C PHE A 61 -8.17 -0.76 1.27
N ARG A 62 -7.70 -1.99 1.47
CA ARG A 62 -8.51 -3.20 1.25
C ARG A 62 -9.74 -3.27 2.15
N ARG A 63 -9.61 -2.89 3.42
CA ARG A 63 -10.71 -2.97 4.38
C ARG A 63 -11.76 -1.89 4.16
N LEU A 64 -11.31 -0.67 3.85
CA LEU A 64 -12.16 0.52 3.81
C LEU A 64 -12.71 0.81 2.40
N CYS A 65 -11.91 0.61 1.36
CA CYS A 65 -12.22 1.12 0.03
C CYS A 65 -12.66 0.03 -0.95
N LEU A 66 -12.17 -1.21 -0.80
CA LEU A 66 -12.46 -2.26 -1.77
C LEU A 66 -13.86 -2.88 -1.59
N PRO A 67 -14.52 -3.26 -2.70
CA PRO A 67 -15.75 -4.03 -2.65
C PRO A 67 -15.49 -5.45 -2.11
N GLU A 68 -16.50 -6.07 -1.48
CA GLU A 68 -16.40 -7.38 -0.82
C GLU A 68 -15.71 -8.45 -1.68
N LYS A 69 -16.04 -8.51 -2.98
CA LYS A 69 -15.47 -9.45 -3.95
C LYS A 69 -13.95 -9.34 -4.10
N MET A 70 -13.36 -8.18 -3.80
CA MET A 70 -11.92 -7.91 -3.95
C MET A 70 -11.19 -7.76 -2.61
N LYS A 71 -11.86 -7.83 -1.46
CA LYS A 71 -11.21 -7.66 -0.15
C LYS A 71 -10.16 -8.74 0.15
N SER A 72 -10.35 -9.95 -0.38
CA SER A 72 -9.39 -11.06 -0.27
C SER A 72 -8.24 -11.01 -1.29
N ALA A 73 -8.26 -10.06 -2.23
CA ALA A 73 -7.24 -9.96 -3.27
C ALA A 73 -5.89 -9.53 -2.69
N ARG A 74 -4.82 -10.15 -3.21
CA ARG A 74 -3.44 -9.79 -2.88
C ARG A 74 -3.02 -8.51 -3.58
N MET A 75 -2.02 -7.81 -3.04
CA MET A 75 -1.46 -6.60 -3.65
C MET A 75 -1.12 -6.73 -5.14
N GLU A 76 -0.59 -7.88 -5.56
CA GLU A 76 -0.25 -8.13 -6.97
C GLU A 76 -1.48 -8.11 -7.89
N THR A 77 -2.57 -8.74 -7.47
CA THR A 77 -3.85 -8.71 -8.19
C THR A 77 -4.44 -7.30 -8.20
N LEU A 78 -4.37 -6.59 -7.07
CA LEU A 78 -4.84 -5.21 -6.98
C LEU A 78 -4.04 -4.27 -7.89
N ARG A 79 -2.72 -4.48 -7.98
CA ARG A 79 -1.84 -3.72 -8.87
C ARG A 79 -2.29 -3.87 -10.32
N THR A 80 -2.58 -5.08 -10.78
CA THR A 80 -3.03 -5.31 -12.15
C THR A 80 -4.44 -4.78 -12.40
N LYS A 81 -5.37 -4.96 -11.45
CA LYS A 81 -6.78 -4.61 -11.63
C LYS A 81 -7.11 -3.13 -11.44
N LEU A 82 -6.42 -2.45 -10.53
CA LEU A 82 -6.76 -1.08 -10.11
C LEU A 82 -5.66 -0.07 -10.41
N VAL A 83 -4.38 -0.44 -10.25
CA VAL A 83 -3.26 0.52 -10.40
C VAL A 83 -2.81 0.61 -11.86
N LYS A 84 -2.72 -0.53 -12.55
CA LYS A 84 -2.31 -0.63 -13.96
C LYS A 84 -3.48 -0.57 -14.94
N ILE A 85 -4.64 -0.10 -14.49
CA ILE A 85 -5.82 0.01 -15.36
C ILE A 85 -5.60 1.13 -16.40
N ALA A 86 -5.90 0.83 -17.66
CA ALA A 86 -5.88 1.83 -18.71
C ALA A 86 -7.16 2.67 -18.68
N GLY A 87 -7.01 3.96 -18.43
CA GLY A 87 -8.12 4.91 -18.37
C GLY A 87 -7.65 6.35 -18.55
N LYS A 88 -8.57 7.21 -18.98
CA LYS A 88 -8.36 8.65 -19.11
C LYS A 88 -9.17 9.38 -18.06
N LEU A 89 -8.53 10.24 -17.28
CA LEU A 89 -9.23 11.19 -16.43
C LEU A 89 -9.70 12.36 -17.32
N VAL A 90 -11.01 12.60 -17.37
CA VAL A 90 -11.63 13.62 -18.20
C VAL A 90 -12.42 14.57 -17.32
N TYR A 91 -12.18 15.87 -17.50
CA TYR A 91 -13.02 16.91 -16.92
C TYR A 91 -14.23 17.13 -17.82
N SER A 92 -15.43 16.91 -17.30
CA SER A 92 -16.67 17.06 -18.04
C SER A 92 -17.67 17.86 -17.21
N GLY A 93 -18.08 19.02 -17.73
CA GLY A 93 -18.94 19.97 -17.01
C GLY A 93 -18.22 20.52 -15.78
N ARG A 94 -18.58 20.02 -14.59
CA ARG A 94 -18.01 20.45 -13.30
C ARG A 94 -17.32 19.32 -12.53
N TYR A 95 -17.20 18.13 -13.14
CA TYR A 95 -16.73 16.93 -12.44
C TYR A 95 -15.58 16.26 -13.18
N TRP A 96 -14.65 15.72 -12.40
CA TRP A 96 -13.63 14.81 -12.89
C TRP A 96 -14.22 13.41 -13.00
N THR A 97 -14.09 12.80 -14.18
CA THR A 97 -14.65 11.48 -14.49
C THR A 97 -13.60 10.55 -15.07
N TRP A 98 -13.61 9.28 -14.68
CA TRP A 98 -12.73 8.27 -15.24
C TRP A 98 -13.38 7.61 -16.46
N LYS A 99 -12.80 7.80 -17.64
CA LYS A 99 -13.14 7.04 -18.85
C LYS A 99 -12.22 5.83 -18.95
N LEU A 100 -12.73 4.66 -18.55
CA LEU A 100 -12.01 3.40 -18.67
C LEU A 100 -12.19 2.78 -20.05
N CYS A 101 -11.27 1.92 -20.47
CA CYS A 101 -11.43 1.14 -21.70
C CYS A 101 -12.68 0.26 -21.61
N SER A 102 -13.45 0.15 -22.70
CA SER A 102 -14.65 -0.70 -22.77
C SER A 102 -14.35 -2.19 -22.56
N SER A 103 -13.13 -2.63 -22.87
CA SER A 103 -12.66 -4.00 -22.63
C SER A 103 -12.20 -4.26 -21.19
N CYS A 104 -12.26 -3.28 -20.30
CA CYS A 104 -11.83 -3.46 -18.92
C CYS A 104 -12.82 -4.30 -18.11
N VAL A 105 -12.41 -5.51 -17.73
CA VAL A 105 -13.23 -6.47 -16.96
C VAL A 105 -13.62 -5.90 -15.58
N ASN A 106 -12.77 -5.09 -14.95
CA ASN A 106 -12.95 -4.62 -13.56
C ASN A 106 -13.45 -3.17 -13.45
N GLN A 107 -14.14 -2.67 -14.47
CA GLN A 107 -14.66 -1.29 -14.49
C GLN A 107 -15.59 -1.01 -13.30
N LYS A 108 -16.50 -1.93 -12.98
CA LYS A 108 -17.47 -1.75 -11.89
C LYS A 108 -16.78 -1.66 -10.54
N GLU A 109 -15.84 -2.56 -10.26
CA GLU A 109 -15.10 -2.56 -9.00
C GLU A 109 -14.18 -1.34 -8.87
N PHE A 110 -13.58 -0.88 -9.97
CA PHE A 110 -12.77 0.34 -9.97
C PHE A 110 -13.61 1.57 -9.60
N ILE A 111 -14.74 1.78 -10.28
CA ILE A 111 -15.61 2.93 -10.01
C ILE A 111 -16.17 2.87 -8.58
N GLN A 112 -16.58 1.69 -8.11
CA GLN A 112 -17.02 1.50 -6.73
C GLN A 112 -15.91 1.84 -5.73
N THR A 113 -14.67 1.44 -6.01
CA THR A 113 -13.52 1.74 -5.14
C THR A 113 -13.28 3.24 -5.04
N ILE A 114 -13.28 3.95 -6.17
CA ILE A 114 -13.14 5.42 -6.19
C ILE A 114 -14.27 6.09 -5.40
N HIS A 115 -15.52 5.63 -5.58
CA HIS A 115 -16.65 6.14 -4.83
C HIS A 115 -16.53 5.89 -3.32
N ASN A 116 -15.98 4.75 -2.90
CA ASN A 116 -15.73 4.49 -1.49
C ASN A 116 -14.63 5.40 -0.92
N VAL A 117 -13.57 5.66 -1.70
CA VAL A 117 -12.51 6.61 -1.32
C VAL A 117 -13.07 8.02 -1.13
N THR A 118 -13.96 8.49 -2.01
CA THR A 118 -14.54 9.84 -1.87
C THR A 118 -15.50 9.98 -0.68
N ARG A 119 -15.97 8.86 -0.11
CA ARG A 119 -16.82 8.83 1.08
C ARG A 119 -16.05 8.76 2.39
N LEU A 120 -14.73 8.56 2.36
CA LEU A 120 -13.93 8.56 3.57
C LEU A 120 -14.04 9.93 4.27
N PRO A 121 -14.10 9.94 5.61
CA PRO A 121 -14.14 11.18 6.37
C PRO A 121 -12.90 12.01 6.02
N ARG A 122 -13.12 13.27 5.65
CA ARG A 122 -12.02 14.22 5.49
C ARG A 122 -11.60 14.62 6.88
N PHE A 123 -10.38 14.27 7.26
CA PHE A 123 -9.74 14.84 8.43
C PHE A 123 -9.38 16.28 8.07
N GLY A 124 -10.17 17.22 8.57
CA GLY A 124 -10.01 18.66 8.40
C GLY A 124 -10.16 19.35 9.73
#